data_AF-A0AAV5SY29-F1
#
_entry.id   AF-A0AAV5SY29-F1
#
_cell.length_a   1.000
_cell.length_b   1.000
_cell.length_c   1.000
_cell.angle_alpha   90.00
_cell.angle_beta   90.00
_cell.angle_gamma   90.00
#
_symmetry.space_group_name_H-M   'P 1'
#
loop_
_entity.id
_entity.type
_entity.pdbx_description
1 polymer ?
#
loop_
_entity_poly.entity_id
_entity_poly.type
_entity_poly.pdbx_seq_one_letter_code
_entity_poly.pdbx_strand_id
1 'polypeptide(L)' 'MSVVGFDIGNLNCYIAIAKQGGIEVITNDDSLHGTPACVAFGSRNRSMGVAARQAVNSNFKNSIINFK' A
#
# COMPACT_ATOMS: atom_id res chain seq x y z
N MET A 1 -10.22 20.72 -8.69
CA MET A 1 -9.08 19.77 -8.72
C MET A 1 -9.09 19.02 -7.40
N SER A 2 -8.97 17.69 -7.39
CA SER A 2 -8.98 16.89 -6.15
C SER A 2 -7.59 16.92 -5.50
N VAL A 3 -7.52 17.02 -4.18
CA VAL A 3 -6.27 16.89 -3.41
C VAL A 3 -6.20 15.49 -2.81
N VAL A 4 -5.02 14.87 -2.84
CA VAL A 4 -4.77 13.52 -2.32
C VAL A 4 -3.66 13.59 -1.27
N GLY A 5 -3.92 13.05 -0.08
CA GLY A 5 -2.95 12.88 0.99
C GLY A 5 -2.46 11.44 1.05
N PHE A 6 -1.15 11.28 1.26
CA PHE A 6 -0.50 9.99 1.44
C PHE A 6 0.13 9.95 2.83
N ASP A 7 -0.32 9.01 3.66
CA ASP A 7 0.41 8.60 4.85
C ASP A 7 1.25 7.36 4.48
N ILE A 8 2.57 7.53 4.49
CA ILE A 8 3.53 6.46 4.22
C ILE A 8 4.07 6.00 5.58
N GLY A 9 3.47 4.96 6.13
CA GLY A 9 3.89 4.33 7.38
C GLY A 9 4.89 3.19 7.15
N ASN A 10 5.53 2.76 8.24
CA ASN A 10 6.50 1.66 8.17
C ASN A 10 5.84 0.28 7.96
N LEU A 11 4.61 0.10 8.45
CA LEU A 11 3.84 -1.14 8.31
C LEU A 11 2.73 -1.04 7.27
N ASN A 12 1.95 0.05 7.30
CA ASN A 12 0.84 0.31 6.38
C ASN A 12 0.91 1.75 5.90
N CYS A 13 0.37 1.97 4.70
CA CYS A 13 0.12 3.27 4.10
C CYS A 13 -1.40 3.49 4.03
N TYR A 14 -1.80 4.76 4.12
CA TYR A 14 -3.19 5.19 3.97
C TYR A 14 -3.27 6.31 2.95
N ILE A 15 -4.36 6.35 2.19
CA ILE A 15 -4.61 7.39 1.20
C ILE A 15 -5.95 8.04 1.54
N ALA A 16 -5.96 9.38 1.53
CA ALA A 16 -7.17 10.15 1.75
C ALA A 16 -7.35 11.21 0.67
N ILE A 17 -8.59 11.54 0.33
CA ILE A 17 -8.92 12.56 -0.67
C ILE A 17 -9.78 13.66 -0.04
N ALA A 18 -9.53 14.91 -0.40
CA ALA A 18 -10.40 16.03 -0.04
C ALA A 18 -11.49 16.19 -1.12
N LYS A 19 -12.75 15.96 -0.75
CA LYS A 19 -13.90 16.00 -1.66
C LYS A 19 -15.19 16.36 -0.93
N GLN A 20 -16.11 17.07 -1.60
CA GLN A 20 -17.48 17.35 -1.13
C GLN A 20 -17.58 17.91 0.31
N GLY A 21 -16.65 18.79 0.69
CA GLY A 21 -16.67 19.41 2.02
C GLY A 21 -16.11 18.55 3.16
N GLY A 22 -15.52 17.39 2.84
CA GLY A 22 -14.88 16.50 3.82
C GLY A 22 -13.61 15.83 3.31
N ILE A 23 -13.08 14.92 4.14
CA ILE A 23 -11.94 14.06 3.82
C ILE A 23 -12.43 12.61 3.88
N GLU A 24 -12.13 11.85 2.84
CA GLU A 24 -12.48 10.44 2.73
C GLU A 24 -11.21 9.59 2.65
N VAL A 25 -11.11 8.53 3.44
CA VAL A 25 -10.02 7.54 3.36
C VAL A 25 -10.44 6.46 2.36
N ILE A 26 -9.67 6.30 1.28
CA ILE A 26 -10.03 5.37 0.21
C ILE A 26 -9.61 3.94 0.56
N THR A 27 -10.36 2.95 0.06
CA THR A 27 -10.01 1.54 0.18
C THR A 27 -9.14 1.08 -0.98
N ASN A 28 -8.30 0.08 -0.75
CA ASN A 28 -7.60 -0.65 -1.81
C ASN A 28 -8.50 -1.72 -2.45
N ASP A 29 -7.92 -2.48 -3.38
CA ASP A 29 -8.60 -3.54 -4.14
C ASP A 29 -9.18 -4.66 -3.24
N ASP A 30 -8.69 -4.77 -2.01
CA ASP A 30 -9.14 -5.73 -0.99
C ASP A 30 -10.17 -5.13 -0.01
N SER A 31 -10.74 -3.96 -0.33
CA SER A 31 -11.69 -3.22 0.53
C SER A 31 -11.12 -2.82 1.91
N LEU A 32 -9.79 -2.72 2.03
CA LEU A 32 -9.10 -2.26 3.24
C LEU A 32 -8.66 -0.81 3.07
N HIS A 33 -8.81 0.00 4.12
CA HIS A 33 -8.28 1.37 4.14
C HIS A 33 -6.75 1.41 4.26
N GLY A 34 -6.15 0.39 4.89
CA GLY A 34 -4.71 0.27 5.07
C GLY A 34 -4.08 -0.65 4.02
N THR A 35 -3.06 -0.15 3.34
CA THR A 35 -2.28 -0.95 2.37
C THR A 35 -0.90 -1.25 2.96
N PRO A 36 -0.48 -2.51 3.09
CA PRO A 36 0.83 -2.84 3.64
C PRO A 36 1.98 -2.14 2.91
N ALA A 37 2.91 -1.56 3.66
CA ALA A 37 4.14 -0.94 3.15
C ALA A 37 5.14 -2.04 2.74
N CYS A 38 4.81 -2.75 1.66
CA CYS A 38 5.56 -3.90 1.17
C CYS A 38 5.64 -3.86 -0.36
N VAL A 39 6.84 -4.08 -0.89
CA VAL A 39 7.10 -4.22 -2.32
C VAL A 39 7.84 -5.52 -2.55
N ALA A 40 7.33 -6.39 -3.41
CA ALA A 40 8.00 -7.64 -3.75
C ALA A 40 8.33 -7.69 -5.25
N PHE A 41 9.54 -8.14 -5.56
CA PHE A 41 10.02 -8.26 -6.94
C PHE A 41 9.82 -9.69 -7.44
N GLY A 42 9.16 -9.81 -8.58
CA GLY A 42 9.08 -11.03 -9.39
C GLY A 42 10.02 -10.96 -10.58
N SER A 43 10.00 -11.99 -11.43
CA SER A 43 10.89 -12.06 -12.60
C SER A 43 10.58 -11.02 -13.68
N ARG A 44 9.33 -10.59 -13.79
CA ARG A 44 8.85 -9.65 -14.84
C ARG A 44 7.97 -8.52 -14.33
N ASN A 45 7.66 -8.52 -13.03
CA ASN A 45 6.76 -7.54 -12.43
C ASN A 45 7.16 -7.25 -10.98
N ARG A 46 6.50 -6.26 -10.40
CA ARG A 46 6.55 -5.98 -8.96
C ARG A 46 5.14 -6.09 -8.43
N SER A 47 4.96 -6.77 -7.31
CA SER A 47 3.74 -6.66 -6.51
C SER A 47 3.96 -5.65 -5.40
N MET A 48 2.88 -5.00 -4.97
CA MET A 48 2.89 -3.98 -3.93
C MET A 48 1.69 -4.19 -3.02
N GLY A 49 1.73 -3.66 -1.80
CA GLY A 49 0.59 -3.70 -0.90
C GLY A 49 0.26 -5.10 -0.42
N VAL A 50 -1.03 -5.43 -0.43
CA VAL A 50 -1.57 -6.69 0.11
C VAL A 50 -0.97 -7.91 -0.61
N ALA A 51 -0.93 -7.89 -1.94
CA ALA A 51 -0.36 -8.98 -2.74
C ALA A 51 1.12 -9.24 -2.42
N ALA A 52 1.93 -8.19 -2.25
CA ALA A 52 3.33 -8.35 -1.84
C ALA A 52 3.44 -8.92 -0.43
N ARG A 53 2.60 -8.45 0.50
CA ARG A 53 2.62 -8.88 1.90
C ARG A 53 2.17 -10.33 2.08
N GLN A 54 1.25 -10.82 1.26
CA GLN A 54 0.84 -12.23 1.24
C GLN A 54 1.97 -13.15 0.74
N ALA A 55 2.75 -12.70 -0.23
CA ALA A 55 3.86 -13.44 -0.79
C ALA A 55 5.16 -13.38 0.04
N VAL A 56 5.19 -12.64 1.16
CA VAL A 56 6.42 -12.41 1.95
C VAL A 56 7.08 -13.72 2.39
N ASN A 57 6.31 -14.73 2.79
CA ASN A 57 6.89 -15.99 3.29
C ASN A 57 7.48 -16.84 2.14
N SER A 58 6.88 -16.81 0.95
CA SER A 58 7.33 -17.57 -0.21
C SER A 58 8.38 -16.84 -1.06
N ASN A 59 8.43 -15.50 -0.99
CA ASN A 59 9.36 -14.65 -1.74
C ASN A 59 10.15 -13.69 -0.82
N PHE A 60 10.54 -14.16 0.37
CA PHE A 60 11.12 -13.30 1.41
C PHE A 60 12.39 -12.57 0.95
N LYS A 61 13.25 -13.22 0.16
CA LYS A 61 14.50 -12.63 -0.32
C LYS A 61 14.29 -11.42 -1.23
N ASN A 62 13.15 -11.36 -1.92
CA ASN A 62 12.83 -10.30 -2.87
C ASN A 62 11.67 -9.42 -2.37
N SER A 63 11.31 -9.53 -1.09
CA SER A 63 10.26 -8.72 -0.46
C SER A 63 10.89 -7.67 0.43
N ILE A 64 10.63 -6.41 0.12
CA ILE A 64 11.16 -5.25 0.84
C ILE A 64 10.06 -4.68 1.73
N ILE A 65 10.35 -4.64 3.02
CA ILE A 65 9.53 -4.08 4.10
C ILE A 65 10.44 -3.23 4.99
N ASN A 66 9.86 -2.42 5.88
CA ASN A 66 10.59 -1.56 6.81
C ASN A 66 11.55 -0.55 6.14
N PHE A 67 11.10 0.11 5.07
CA PHE A 67 11.92 1.06 4.30
C PHE A 67 11.74 2.53 4.71
N LYS A 68 11.05 2.81 5.82
CA LYS A 68 10.92 4.15 6.39
C LYS A 68 11.88 4.35 7.56
#